data_AF-A0A3R9S4W4-F1
#
_entry.id   AF-A0A3R9S4W4-F1
#
_cell.length_a   1.000
_cell.length_b   1.000
_cell.length_c   1.000
_cell.angle_alpha   90.00
_cell.angle_beta   90.00
_cell.angle_gamma   90.00
#
_symmetry.space_group_name_H-M   'P 1'
#
loop_
_entity.id
_entity.type
_entity.pdbx_description
1 polymer ?
#
loop_
_entity_poly.entity_id
_entity_poly.type
_entity_poly.pdbx_seq_one_letter_code
_entity_poly.pdbx_strand_id
1 'polypeptide(L)'
;HPNAGLPNAFGEYDETPEQTAAFLKEFAESGLINITGGCCGTTPDHIRAIANAVKDIAPRQVPETVPACRLSGLEPFNIYDDSLFVNVGERTNVTGSKKFLRLIREENFAEALEVAQQQVEAGAQIIDINMDEGMLDSQNAMVHFLNLVASEPDISRVPIMIDSSKWEIIEAGLKCVQGKPVVNSISLKEGYDEFVEKARLCRQYGAAIIVMAFDEVGQADTAERKREICKRSYDILVNEVGFPAEDIIFDPNVFAVATGIEEHNNYAVDFIEATGWIKQNLPHAMISGGVSNVSFSFRGNEPVREAIHSVFLYHAIKQGMTMGIVNAGQMAIYDDIPTELKEAVEDVILNQNQGESGQAATEKLLEVAEKYRGQGGATKEAENLEWRNESVEKRLEYALVKGITTYIDQDTEEARLKSKRPLDVIEGPLMDGMNVVGDLFGSGKMFLPQVVKSARVMKQAVAWLNPYIEAEKTEGQSKGKVLMATVKGDVHDIGKNIVGVVLGCNGYDIVDLGVMVPCEKILQTAIDEKCDIIGLSGLI
;
A
#
# COMPACT_ATOMS: atom_id res chain seq x y z
N HIS A 1 23.05 14.43 19.68
CA HIS A 1 23.91 14.19 20.84
C HIS A 1 24.68 12.89 20.60
N PRO A 2 25.71 12.92 19.74
CA PRO A 2 26.46 11.71 19.41
C PRO A 2 27.26 11.21 20.63
N ASN A 3 27.66 9.94 20.57
CA ASN A 3 28.76 9.44 21.39
C ASN A 3 30.07 10.13 20.95
N ALA A 4 31.12 10.05 21.76
CA ALA A 4 32.48 10.46 21.36
C ALA A 4 33.11 9.38 20.43
N GLY A 5 32.52 9.22 19.24
CA GLY A 5 32.88 8.17 18.28
C GLY A 5 32.26 6.80 18.59
N LEU A 6 32.67 5.80 17.79
CA LEU A 6 32.33 4.40 18.05
C LEU A 6 33.18 3.88 19.22
N PRO A 7 32.62 3.00 20.08
CA PRO A 7 33.41 2.38 21.13
C PRO A 7 34.52 1.52 20.52
N ASN A 8 35.72 1.62 21.07
CA ASN A 8 36.84 0.78 20.67
C ASN A 8 36.71 -0.65 21.24
N ALA A 9 37.67 -1.53 20.93
CA ALA A 9 37.62 -2.93 21.36
C ALA A 9 37.63 -3.12 22.89
N PHE A 10 37.99 -2.08 23.65
CA PHE A 10 37.95 -2.06 25.12
C PHE A 10 36.68 -1.38 25.67
N GLY A 11 35.78 -0.93 24.81
CA GLY A 11 34.57 -0.19 25.18
C GLY A 11 34.83 1.27 25.54
N GLU A 12 36.02 1.80 25.26
CA GLU A 12 36.39 3.20 25.47
C GLU A 12 36.10 4.04 24.22
N TYR A 13 36.16 5.37 24.36
CA TYR A 13 35.83 6.32 23.31
C TYR A 13 37.03 7.22 23.03
N ASP A 14 37.51 7.19 21.79
CA ASP A 14 38.77 7.82 21.39
C ASP A 14 38.59 9.18 20.70
N GLU A 15 37.36 9.56 20.33
CA GLU A 15 37.11 10.85 19.69
C GLU A 15 37.38 12.00 20.66
N THR A 16 38.11 13.02 20.21
CA THR A 16 38.49 14.15 21.05
C THR A 16 37.40 15.24 21.08
N PRO A 17 37.39 16.13 22.10
CA PRO A 17 36.48 17.27 22.17
C PRO A 17 36.40 18.10 20.87
N GLU A 18 37.54 18.34 20.23
CA GLU A 18 37.65 19.14 19.01
C GLU A 18 37.04 18.41 17.80
N GLN A 19 37.23 17.10 17.70
CA GLN A 19 36.67 16.28 16.62
C GLN A 19 35.14 16.26 16.70
N THR A 20 34.57 15.90 17.86
CA THR A 20 33.11 15.88 18.04
C THR A 20 32.51 17.27 17.81
N ALA A 21 33.18 18.33 18.28
CA ALA A 21 32.72 19.71 18.08
C ALA A 21 32.74 20.14 16.60
N ALA A 22 33.74 19.71 15.82
CA ALA A 22 33.82 20.01 14.39
C ALA A 22 32.64 19.42 13.62
N PHE A 23 32.29 18.14 13.84
CA PHE A 23 31.13 17.51 13.19
C PHE A 23 29.81 18.17 13.57
N LEU A 24 29.62 18.47 14.86
CA LEU A 24 28.40 19.14 15.33
C LEU A 24 28.29 20.57 14.83
N LYS A 25 29.41 21.25 14.63
CA LYS A 25 29.44 22.57 13.98
C LYS A 25 28.99 22.48 12.53
N GLU A 26 29.48 21.51 11.76
CA GLU A 26 29.04 21.28 10.38
C GLU A 26 27.54 21.03 10.29
N PHE A 27 26.97 20.20 11.18
CA PHE A 27 25.52 19.97 11.24
C PHE A 27 24.74 21.23 11.60
N ALA A 28 25.28 22.08 12.48
CA ALA A 28 24.68 23.37 12.81
C ALA A 28 24.70 24.33 11.61
N GLU A 29 25.85 24.49 10.95
CA GLU A 29 26.01 25.36 9.78
C GLU A 29 25.15 24.89 8.59
N SER A 30 24.96 23.59 8.45
CA SER A 30 24.07 22.98 7.46
C SER A 30 22.58 23.08 7.83
N GLY A 31 22.25 23.65 8.99
CA GLY A 31 20.87 23.83 9.43
C GLY A 31 20.14 22.52 9.72
N LEU A 32 20.83 21.51 10.23
CA LEU A 32 20.24 20.19 10.53
C LEU A 32 19.75 20.04 11.97
N ILE A 33 20.23 20.88 12.90
CA ILE A 33 20.01 20.71 14.33
C ILE A 33 19.45 21.96 15.02
N ASN A 34 18.63 21.73 16.04
CA ASN A 34 18.12 22.77 16.95
C ASN A 34 18.69 22.62 18.37
N ILE A 35 19.06 21.40 18.76
CA ILE A 35 19.62 21.05 20.06
C ILE A 35 20.78 20.09 19.82
N THR A 36 21.90 20.31 20.50
CA THR A 36 23.05 19.41 20.47
C THR A 36 23.64 19.21 21.87
N GLY A 37 24.51 18.22 21.99
CA GLY A 37 25.10 17.76 23.25
C GLY A 37 25.90 16.49 23.01
N GLY A 38 26.17 15.74 24.07
CA GLY A 38 26.94 14.49 24.02
C GLY A 38 26.22 13.33 24.71
N CYS A 39 26.64 12.11 24.36
CA CYS A 39 26.18 10.86 24.98
C CYS A 39 27.38 10.07 25.55
N CYS A 40 27.49 8.77 25.30
CA CYS A 40 28.56 7.93 25.83
C CYS A 40 29.94 8.42 25.38
N GLY A 41 30.91 8.41 26.30
CA GLY A 41 32.29 8.88 26.06
C GLY A 41 32.47 10.40 26.09
N THR A 42 31.40 11.19 25.98
CA THR A 42 31.50 12.65 26.02
C THR A 42 31.76 13.15 27.44
N THR A 43 32.61 14.16 27.57
CA THR A 43 33.04 14.75 28.86
C THR A 43 32.66 16.23 28.94
N PRO A 44 32.80 16.90 30.10
CA PRO A 44 32.61 18.35 30.18
C PRO A 44 33.49 19.15 29.20
N ASP A 45 34.67 18.63 28.83
CA ASP A 45 35.52 19.27 27.83
C ASP A 45 34.92 19.17 26.42
N HIS A 46 34.29 18.04 26.07
CA HIS A 46 33.52 17.90 24.83
C HIS A 46 32.37 18.90 24.79
N ILE A 47 31.57 18.99 25.86
CA ILE A 47 30.45 19.93 25.91
C ILE A 47 30.93 21.38 25.79
N ARG A 48 32.07 21.74 26.40
CA ARG A 48 32.67 23.07 26.26
C ARG A 48 33.09 23.35 24.82
N ALA A 49 33.74 22.39 24.16
CA ALA A 49 34.15 22.52 22.76
C ALA A 49 32.93 22.66 21.83
N ILE A 50 31.91 21.83 22.00
CA ILE A 50 30.65 21.87 21.24
C ILE A 50 29.97 23.22 21.42
N ALA A 51 29.77 23.66 22.66
CA ALA A 51 29.12 24.94 22.98
C ALA A 51 29.86 26.11 22.33
N ASN A 52 31.20 26.13 22.41
CA ASN A 52 32.01 27.16 21.77
C ASN A 52 31.91 27.15 20.24
N ALA A 53 31.77 25.96 19.64
CA ALA A 53 31.70 25.80 18.20
C ALA A 53 30.34 26.23 17.61
N VAL A 54 29.24 26.06 18.34
CA VAL A 54 27.88 26.32 17.84
C VAL A 54 27.21 27.59 18.38
N LYS A 55 27.78 28.26 19.39
CA LYS A 55 27.14 29.39 20.10
C LYS A 55 26.64 30.54 19.21
N ASP A 56 27.31 30.79 18.08
CA ASP A 56 27.02 31.92 17.19
C ASP A 56 26.21 31.48 15.94
N ILE A 57 25.80 30.21 15.88
CA ILE A 57 25.05 29.65 14.74
C ILE A 57 23.56 29.67 15.07
N ALA A 58 22.76 30.20 14.13
CA ALA A 58 21.31 30.21 14.27
C ALA A 58 20.75 28.77 14.24
N PRO A 59 19.75 28.43 15.07
CA PRO A 59 19.08 27.14 15.00
C PRO A 59 18.47 26.86 13.62
N ARG A 60 18.37 25.57 13.26
CA ARG A 60 17.63 25.12 12.08
C ARG A 60 16.24 25.76 12.00
N GLN A 61 15.90 26.31 10.83
CA GLN A 61 14.53 26.70 10.51
C GLN A 61 13.71 25.43 10.24
N VAL A 62 12.62 25.25 10.99
CA VAL A 62 11.73 24.09 10.80
C VAL A 62 10.97 24.30 9.48
N PRO A 63 11.06 23.35 8.52
CA PRO A 63 10.36 23.50 7.25
C PRO A 63 8.84 23.39 7.47
N GLU A 64 8.07 24.15 6.68
CA GLU A 64 6.64 23.91 6.57
C GLU A 64 6.39 22.56 5.90
N THR A 65 5.59 21.71 6.55
CA THR A 65 5.23 20.40 6.03
C THR A 65 3.88 20.49 5.33
N VAL A 66 3.81 19.97 4.10
CA VAL A 66 2.52 19.83 3.38
C VAL A 66 1.60 18.89 4.20
N PRO A 67 0.31 19.25 4.39
CA PRO A 67 -0.67 18.36 5.01
C PRO A 67 -0.74 17.03 4.28
N ALA A 68 -0.72 15.92 5.02
CA ALA A 68 -0.78 14.58 4.47
C ALA A 68 -1.17 13.62 5.59
N CYS A 69 -1.93 12.57 5.26
CA CYS A 69 -2.17 11.50 6.20
C CYS A 69 -0.88 10.71 6.38
N ARG A 70 -0.34 10.73 7.59
CA ARG A 70 0.89 10.00 7.91
C ARG A 70 0.55 8.85 8.81
N LEU A 71 0.75 7.64 8.32
CA LEU A 71 0.60 6.39 9.04
C LEU A 71 1.97 5.71 9.17
N SER A 72 2.08 4.72 10.04
CA SER A 72 3.32 3.93 10.11
C SER A 72 3.09 2.57 10.73
N GLY A 73 3.79 1.56 10.19
CA GLY A 73 4.14 0.34 10.90
C GLY A 73 5.54 0.50 11.50
N LEU A 74 6.48 -0.34 11.07
CA LEU A 74 7.93 -0.09 11.22
C LEU A 74 8.45 0.93 10.19
N GLU A 75 7.76 1.05 9.06
CA GLU A 75 8.09 1.97 7.98
C GLU A 75 7.06 3.11 7.92
N PRO A 76 7.46 4.32 7.50
CA PRO A 76 6.52 5.42 7.28
C PRO A 76 5.66 5.17 6.03
N PHE A 77 4.38 5.47 6.12
CA PHE A 77 3.45 5.42 4.99
C PHE A 77 2.67 6.75 4.92
N ASN A 78 3.00 7.58 3.93
CA ASN A 78 2.43 8.91 3.77
C ASN A 78 1.48 8.93 2.57
N ILE A 79 0.27 9.43 2.78
CA ILE A 79 -0.76 9.59 1.76
C ILE A 79 -0.96 11.09 1.51
N TYR A 80 -0.49 11.55 0.35
CA TYR A 80 -0.64 12.91 -0.16
C TYR A 80 -1.84 13.00 -1.10
N ASP A 81 -2.22 14.22 -1.50
CA ASP A 81 -3.35 14.44 -2.42
C ASP A 81 -3.19 13.81 -3.81
N ASP A 82 -1.95 13.63 -4.27
CA ASP A 82 -1.58 12.99 -5.53
C ASP A 82 -1.24 11.49 -5.37
N SER A 83 -1.36 10.96 -4.15
CA SER A 83 -1.16 9.53 -3.90
C SER A 83 -2.25 8.70 -4.55
N LEU A 84 -1.85 7.49 -4.97
CA LEU A 84 -2.74 6.54 -5.60
C LEU A 84 -3.63 5.85 -4.57
N PHE A 85 -4.67 5.16 -5.05
CA PHE A 85 -5.63 4.46 -4.21
C PHE A 85 -4.96 3.47 -3.25
N VAL A 86 -5.30 3.58 -1.96
CA VAL A 86 -4.73 2.76 -0.89
C VAL A 86 -5.58 1.53 -0.63
N ASN A 87 -4.95 0.35 -0.71
CA ASN A 87 -5.61 -0.94 -0.48
C ASN A 87 -5.48 -1.34 0.99
N VAL A 88 -6.61 -1.45 1.69
CA VAL A 88 -6.67 -1.95 3.07
C VAL A 88 -7.11 -3.42 3.02
N GLY A 89 -6.27 -4.33 3.50
CA GLY A 89 -6.52 -5.77 3.45
C GLY A 89 -7.60 -6.23 4.42
N GLU A 90 -8.69 -6.83 3.91
CA GLU A 90 -9.89 -7.20 4.68
C GLU A 90 -9.90 -8.61 5.32
N ARG A 91 -8.94 -9.49 4.98
CA ARG A 91 -9.05 -10.94 5.24
C ARG A 91 -8.76 -11.34 6.69
N THR A 92 -8.14 -10.46 7.46
CA THR A 92 -7.84 -10.55 8.89
C THR A 92 -9.04 -10.14 9.74
N ASN A 93 -10.22 -10.58 9.32
CA ASN A 93 -11.51 -10.23 9.91
C ASN A 93 -12.27 -11.51 10.27
N VAL A 94 -12.51 -11.70 11.57
CA VAL A 94 -13.19 -12.89 12.10
C VAL A 94 -14.64 -13.01 11.60
N THR A 95 -15.33 -11.89 11.37
CA THR A 95 -16.70 -11.89 10.83
C THR A 95 -16.72 -12.11 9.31
N GLY A 96 -15.75 -11.55 8.59
CA GLY A 96 -15.70 -11.56 7.12
C GLY A 96 -15.01 -12.79 6.50
N SER A 97 -14.10 -13.45 7.22
CA SER A 97 -13.24 -14.51 6.69
C SER A 97 -13.43 -15.83 7.44
N LYS A 98 -14.12 -16.79 6.80
CA LYS A 98 -14.31 -18.14 7.36
C LYS A 98 -12.99 -18.84 7.71
N LYS A 99 -11.94 -18.63 6.90
CA LYS A 99 -10.61 -19.18 7.17
C LYS A 99 -10.04 -18.55 8.44
N PHE A 100 -10.04 -17.22 8.54
CA PHE A 100 -9.46 -16.51 9.68
C PHE A 100 -10.22 -16.81 10.98
N LEU A 101 -11.55 -16.79 10.97
CA LEU A 101 -12.39 -17.22 12.09
C LEU A 101 -12.01 -18.59 12.63
N ARG A 102 -11.84 -19.57 11.72
CA ARG A 102 -11.44 -20.93 12.10
C ARG A 102 -10.08 -20.92 12.78
N LEU A 103 -9.10 -20.24 12.18
CA LEU A 103 -7.72 -20.18 12.70
C LEU A 103 -7.65 -19.52 14.08
N ILE A 104 -8.36 -18.42 14.29
CA ILE A 104 -8.40 -17.74 15.59
C ILE A 104 -9.11 -18.61 16.64
N ARG A 105 -10.23 -19.26 16.29
CA ARG A 105 -10.94 -20.17 17.20
C ARG A 105 -10.15 -21.41 17.58
N GLU A 106 -9.35 -21.93 16.65
CA GLU A 106 -8.48 -23.09 16.86
C GLU A 106 -7.12 -22.69 17.46
N GLU A 107 -6.92 -21.41 17.80
CA GLU A 107 -5.65 -20.83 18.30
C GLU A 107 -4.45 -21.11 17.38
N ASN A 108 -4.70 -21.35 16.08
CA ASN A 108 -3.66 -21.54 15.07
C ASN A 108 -3.17 -20.19 14.55
N PHE A 109 -2.49 -19.45 15.43
CA PHE A 109 -2.03 -18.10 15.14
C PHE A 109 -0.91 -18.04 14.09
N ALA A 110 -0.12 -19.10 13.92
CA ALA A 110 0.90 -19.16 12.88
C ALA A 110 0.28 -19.05 11.47
N GLU A 111 -0.72 -19.88 11.16
CA GLU A 111 -1.45 -19.77 9.89
C GLU A 111 -2.27 -18.47 9.80
N ALA A 112 -2.68 -17.88 10.93
CA ALA A 112 -3.37 -16.60 10.95
C ALA A 112 -2.44 -15.45 10.53
N LEU A 113 -1.18 -15.47 10.96
CA LEU A 113 -0.14 -14.53 10.52
C LEU A 113 0.12 -14.66 9.01
N GLU A 114 0.13 -15.88 8.47
CA GLU A 114 0.25 -16.09 7.02
C GLU A 114 -0.89 -15.40 6.24
N VAL A 115 -2.11 -15.34 6.79
CA VAL A 115 -3.21 -14.59 6.16
C VAL A 115 -2.89 -13.10 6.08
N ALA A 116 -2.32 -12.52 7.14
CA ALA A 116 -1.90 -11.12 7.15
C ALA A 116 -0.73 -10.87 6.17
N GLN A 117 0.30 -11.71 6.22
CA GLN A 117 1.48 -11.63 5.34
C GLN A 117 1.08 -11.72 3.86
N GLN A 118 0.23 -12.69 3.49
CA GLN A 118 -0.26 -12.85 2.12
C GLN A 118 -0.98 -11.61 1.59
N GLN A 119 -1.66 -10.85 2.45
CA GLN A 119 -2.30 -9.60 2.03
C GLN A 119 -1.27 -8.52 1.72
N VAL A 120 -0.26 -8.37 2.58
CA VAL A 120 0.85 -7.44 2.36
C VAL A 120 1.60 -7.79 1.07
N GLU A 121 1.93 -9.07 0.86
CA GLU A 121 2.56 -9.57 -0.37
C GLU A 121 1.68 -9.39 -1.61
N ALA A 122 0.36 -9.44 -1.44
CA ALA A 122 -0.60 -9.15 -2.49
C ALA A 122 -0.81 -7.65 -2.72
N GLY A 123 -0.10 -6.76 -2.03
CA GLY A 123 -0.15 -5.31 -2.25
C GLY A 123 -1.10 -4.54 -1.34
N ALA A 124 -1.56 -5.12 -0.24
CA ALA A 124 -2.21 -4.35 0.82
C ALA A 124 -1.19 -3.43 1.50
N GLN A 125 -1.52 -2.14 1.56
CA GLN A 125 -0.67 -1.10 2.15
C GLN A 125 -1.04 -0.83 3.61
N ILE A 126 -2.22 -1.26 4.04
CA ILE A 126 -2.71 -1.24 5.42
C ILE A 126 -3.40 -2.59 5.66
N ILE A 127 -3.31 -3.14 6.87
CA ILE A 127 -4.02 -4.37 7.24
C ILE A 127 -5.12 -4.05 8.25
N ASP A 128 -6.37 -4.40 7.91
CA ASP A 128 -7.53 -4.29 8.80
C ASP A 128 -7.63 -5.55 9.66
N ILE A 129 -7.65 -5.38 10.99
CA ILE A 129 -7.69 -6.48 11.95
C ILE A 129 -8.95 -6.33 12.79
N ASN A 130 -9.87 -7.29 12.61
CA ASN A 130 -11.13 -7.36 13.34
C ASN A 130 -11.25 -8.71 14.07
N MET A 131 -11.48 -8.64 15.39
CA MET A 131 -11.63 -9.79 16.28
C MET A 131 -13.04 -9.90 16.89
N ASP A 132 -14.01 -9.13 16.40
CA ASP A 132 -15.36 -9.10 16.93
C ASP A 132 -16.10 -10.40 16.60
N GLU A 133 -16.36 -11.21 17.62
CA GLU A 133 -17.21 -12.39 17.54
C GLU A 133 -17.77 -12.73 18.93
N GLY A 134 -19.07 -13.05 19.02
CA GLY A 134 -19.78 -13.11 20.30
C GLY A 134 -19.36 -14.24 21.25
N MET A 135 -18.70 -15.28 20.75
CA MET A 135 -18.18 -16.44 21.50
C MET A 135 -16.67 -16.34 21.76
N LEU A 136 -16.00 -15.31 21.25
CA LEU A 136 -14.57 -15.09 21.41
C LEU A 136 -14.29 -14.08 22.52
N ASP A 137 -13.18 -14.24 23.23
CA ASP A 137 -12.59 -13.15 23.99
C ASP A 137 -11.88 -12.18 23.03
N SER A 138 -12.68 -11.35 22.35
CA SER A 138 -12.24 -10.44 21.30
C SER A 138 -11.15 -9.48 21.74
N GLN A 139 -11.18 -9.02 22.99
CA GLN A 139 -10.15 -8.13 23.52
C GLN A 139 -8.80 -8.85 23.67
N ASN A 140 -8.78 -10.03 24.29
CA ASN A 140 -7.53 -10.79 24.46
C ASN A 140 -7.00 -11.31 23.12
N ALA A 141 -7.89 -11.72 22.20
CA ALA A 141 -7.48 -12.14 20.86
C ALA A 141 -6.85 -10.98 20.06
N MET A 142 -7.42 -9.77 20.15
CA MET A 142 -6.86 -8.57 19.53
C MET A 142 -5.44 -8.30 20.06
N VAL A 143 -5.27 -8.26 21.38
CA VAL A 143 -3.97 -8.04 22.02
C VAL A 143 -2.96 -9.13 21.62
N HIS A 144 -3.36 -10.40 21.69
CA HIS A 144 -2.47 -11.51 21.39
C HIS A 144 -2.01 -11.48 19.92
N PHE A 145 -2.96 -11.31 18.99
CA PHE A 145 -2.64 -11.31 17.56
C PHE A 145 -1.79 -10.10 17.17
N LEU A 146 -2.07 -8.90 17.69
CA LEU A 146 -1.25 -7.71 17.41
C LEU A 146 0.18 -7.84 17.94
N ASN A 147 0.38 -8.46 19.11
CA ASN A 147 1.72 -8.74 19.62
C ASN A 147 2.50 -9.72 18.73
N LEU A 148 1.81 -10.71 18.13
CA LEU A 148 2.41 -11.62 17.16
C LEU A 148 2.71 -10.93 15.82
N VAL A 149 1.81 -10.07 15.35
CA VAL A 149 2.06 -9.24 14.16
C VAL A 149 3.32 -8.38 14.36
N ALA A 150 3.51 -7.82 15.55
CA ALA A 150 4.70 -7.04 15.89
C ALA A 150 6.01 -7.84 15.88
N SER A 151 5.97 -9.18 16.02
CA SER A 151 7.16 -10.03 15.89
C SER A 151 7.51 -10.41 14.46
N GLU A 152 6.63 -10.12 13.49
CA GLU A 152 6.82 -10.42 12.06
C GLU A 152 7.10 -9.13 11.27
N PRO A 153 8.36 -8.84 10.88
CA PRO A 153 8.73 -7.60 10.21
C PRO A 153 7.99 -7.36 8.88
N ASP A 154 7.74 -8.44 8.13
CA ASP A 154 7.07 -8.35 6.81
C ASP A 154 5.62 -7.87 6.93
N ILE A 155 4.97 -8.13 8.07
CA ILE A 155 3.61 -7.67 8.36
C ILE A 155 3.67 -6.31 9.06
N SER A 156 4.47 -6.20 10.13
CA SER A 156 4.54 -4.99 10.95
C SER A 156 5.15 -3.78 10.27
N ARG A 157 5.80 -3.92 9.10
CA ARG A 157 6.27 -2.78 8.31
C ARG A 157 5.14 -1.86 7.84
N VAL A 158 3.96 -2.40 7.54
CA VAL A 158 2.79 -1.61 7.10
C VAL A 158 1.93 -1.16 8.29
N PRO A 159 1.19 -0.04 8.18
CA PRO A 159 0.25 0.39 9.22
C PRO A 159 -0.88 -0.62 9.46
N ILE A 160 -1.40 -0.61 10.68
CA ILE A 160 -2.53 -1.45 11.11
C ILE A 160 -3.79 -0.59 11.27
N MET A 161 -4.89 -1.08 10.72
CA MET A 161 -6.23 -0.58 10.98
C MET A 161 -6.88 -1.49 12.03
N ILE A 162 -7.16 -0.93 13.21
CA ILE A 162 -7.73 -1.66 14.35
C ILE A 162 -9.25 -1.57 14.24
N ASP A 163 -9.89 -2.69 13.95
CA ASP A 163 -11.33 -2.75 13.69
C ASP A 163 -12.10 -3.44 14.83
N SER A 164 -13.04 -2.70 15.43
CA SER A 164 -14.03 -3.24 16.36
C SER A 164 -15.21 -2.28 16.56
N SER A 165 -16.37 -2.86 16.84
CA SER A 165 -17.56 -2.17 17.32
C SER A 165 -17.49 -1.73 18.79
N LYS A 166 -16.48 -2.21 19.53
CA LYS A 166 -16.31 -1.98 20.97
C LYS A 166 -15.05 -1.16 21.25
N TRP A 167 -15.22 -0.06 21.96
CA TRP A 167 -14.11 0.88 22.24
C TRP A 167 -13.00 0.23 23.06
N GLU A 168 -13.34 -0.59 24.05
CA GLU A 168 -12.37 -1.26 24.92
C GLU A 168 -11.41 -2.18 24.15
N ILE A 169 -11.86 -2.73 23.00
CA ILE A 169 -11.05 -3.57 22.11
C ILE A 169 -10.13 -2.69 21.25
N ILE A 170 -10.68 -1.60 20.69
CA ILE A 170 -9.88 -0.60 19.96
C ILE A 170 -8.75 -0.08 20.86
N GLU A 171 -9.08 0.35 22.07
CA GLU A 171 -8.12 0.92 23.01
C GLU A 171 -7.07 -0.11 23.44
N ALA A 172 -7.45 -1.38 23.62
CA ALA A 172 -6.50 -2.45 23.87
C ALA A 172 -5.55 -2.66 22.67
N GLY A 173 -6.05 -2.62 21.44
CA GLY A 173 -5.23 -2.71 20.24
C GLY A 173 -4.28 -1.52 20.06
N LEU A 174 -4.75 -0.29 20.33
CA LEU A 174 -3.93 0.92 20.27
C LEU A 174 -2.72 0.87 21.20
N LYS A 175 -2.84 0.17 22.34
CA LYS A 175 -1.74 -0.03 23.30
C LYS A 175 -0.71 -1.06 22.82
N CYS A 176 -1.00 -1.85 21.78
CA CYS A 176 -0.15 -2.92 21.27
C CYS A 176 0.64 -2.53 20.01
N VAL A 177 0.19 -1.52 19.26
CA VAL A 177 0.82 -1.11 18.00
C VAL A 177 1.90 -0.06 18.21
N GLN A 178 3.04 -0.21 17.52
CA GLN A 178 4.21 0.67 17.67
C GLN A 178 4.10 1.94 16.83
N GLY A 179 3.70 1.80 15.56
CA GLY A 179 3.56 2.91 14.61
C GLY A 179 2.21 3.60 14.72
N LYS A 180 1.96 4.60 13.87
CA LYS A 180 0.70 5.35 13.82
C LYS A 180 -0.39 4.54 13.10
N PRO A 181 -1.44 4.07 13.81
CA PRO A 181 -2.47 3.20 13.25
C PRO A 181 -3.68 3.99 12.73
N VAL A 182 -4.66 3.27 12.19
CA VAL A 182 -6.01 3.76 11.92
C VAL A 182 -7.00 3.10 12.87
N VAL A 183 -7.90 3.86 13.48
CA VAL A 183 -9.03 3.33 14.26
C VAL A 183 -10.23 3.15 13.34
N ASN A 184 -10.77 1.93 13.27
CA ASN A 184 -11.99 1.59 12.55
C ASN A 184 -13.04 1.06 13.56
N SER A 185 -14.00 1.85 14.00
CA SER A 185 -14.28 3.24 13.66
C SER A 185 -14.93 3.96 14.83
N ILE A 186 -15.14 5.27 14.69
CA ILE A 186 -15.99 6.07 15.58
C ILE A 186 -17.17 6.65 14.79
N SER A 187 -18.24 7.05 15.49
CA SER A 187 -19.43 7.63 14.86
C SER A 187 -20.25 8.45 15.86
N LEU A 188 -21.26 9.16 15.37
CA LEU A 188 -22.22 9.93 16.18
C LEU A 188 -23.38 9.08 16.70
N LYS A 189 -23.37 7.76 16.49
CA LYS A 189 -24.45 6.83 16.87
C LYS A 189 -24.90 6.96 18.32
N GLU A 190 -23.93 7.03 19.24
CA GLU A 190 -24.19 7.15 20.69
C GLU A 190 -24.24 8.62 21.14
N GLY A 191 -24.25 9.57 20.19
CA GLY A 191 -24.34 11.00 20.42
C GLY A 191 -23.00 11.74 20.43
N TYR A 192 -23.11 13.06 20.58
CA TYR A 192 -21.99 14.00 20.53
C TYR A 192 -20.92 13.74 21.60
N ASP A 193 -21.32 13.52 22.86
CA ASP A 193 -20.37 13.45 23.98
C ASP A 193 -19.41 12.27 23.84
N GLU A 194 -19.95 11.08 23.50
CA GLU A 194 -19.14 9.87 23.30
C GLU A 194 -18.24 9.98 22.06
N PHE A 195 -18.75 10.57 20.97
CA PHE A 195 -17.96 10.82 19.77
C PHE A 195 -16.75 11.73 20.05
N VAL A 196 -16.95 12.82 20.81
CA VAL A 196 -15.88 13.76 21.19
C VAL A 196 -14.89 13.12 22.16
N GLU A 197 -15.35 12.32 23.12
CA GLU A 197 -14.49 11.59 24.04
C GLU A 197 -13.56 10.63 23.28
N LYS A 198 -14.13 9.79 22.40
CA LYS A 198 -13.37 8.85 21.58
C LYS A 198 -12.40 9.55 20.65
N ALA A 199 -12.82 10.65 20.00
CA ALA A 199 -11.93 11.44 19.14
C ALA A 199 -10.73 12.03 19.91
N ARG A 200 -10.95 12.52 21.13
CA ARG A 200 -9.85 13.00 22.00
C ARG A 200 -8.89 11.89 22.38
N LEU A 201 -9.40 10.70 22.69
CA LEU A 201 -8.58 9.53 22.99
C LEU A 201 -7.77 9.09 21.75
N CYS A 202 -8.39 8.98 20.57
CA CYS A 202 -7.69 8.67 19.32
C CYS A 202 -6.55 9.67 19.07
N ARG A 203 -6.79 10.97 19.30
CA ARG A 203 -5.77 12.01 19.19
C ARG A 203 -4.65 11.85 20.21
N GLN A 204 -4.98 11.47 21.44
CA GLN A 204 -4.01 11.22 22.50
C GLN A 204 -3.11 10.01 22.19
N TYR A 205 -3.67 8.96 21.59
CA TYR A 205 -2.91 7.81 21.09
C TYR A 205 -2.16 8.11 19.78
N GLY A 206 -2.48 9.22 19.10
CA GLY A 206 -1.86 9.61 17.85
C GLY A 206 -2.35 8.81 16.64
N ALA A 207 -3.57 8.27 16.66
CA ALA A 207 -4.13 7.49 15.56
C ALA A 207 -4.90 8.35 14.56
N ALA A 208 -4.90 7.93 13.29
CA ALA A 208 -5.92 8.37 12.33
C ALA A 208 -7.26 7.66 12.61
N ILE A 209 -8.37 8.19 12.11
CA ILE A 209 -9.71 7.68 12.43
C ILE A 209 -10.57 7.47 11.20
N ILE A 210 -11.26 6.33 11.15
CA ILE A 210 -12.45 6.16 10.31
C ILE A 210 -13.66 6.70 11.06
N VAL A 211 -14.40 7.58 10.40
CA VAL A 211 -15.66 8.16 10.87
C VAL A 211 -16.79 7.64 10.00
N MET A 212 -17.59 6.73 10.56
CA MET A 212 -18.75 6.18 9.88
C MET A 212 -19.85 7.24 9.75
N ALA A 213 -20.54 7.27 8.62
CA ALA A 213 -21.74 8.08 8.42
C ALA A 213 -22.95 7.47 9.17
N PHE A 214 -22.87 7.45 10.50
CA PHE A 214 -23.87 6.92 11.41
C PHE A 214 -24.06 7.92 12.56
N ASP A 215 -25.27 8.44 12.73
CA ASP A 215 -25.65 9.33 13.82
C ASP A 215 -26.77 8.74 14.70
N GLU A 216 -27.31 9.54 15.61
CA GLU A 216 -28.36 9.14 16.56
C GLU A 216 -29.66 8.69 15.89
N VAL A 217 -29.87 9.04 14.61
CA VAL A 217 -31.06 8.66 13.82
C VAL A 217 -30.85 7.32 13.11
N GLY A 218 -29.61 7.01 12.72
CA GLY A 218 -29.31 5.78 11.99
C GLY A 218 -28.11 5.90 11.07
N GLN A 219 -27.93 4.87 10.25
CA GLN A 219 -26.94 4.89 9.18
C GLN A 219 -27.42 5.75 8.02
N ALA A 220 -26.51 6.50 7.41
CA ALA A 220 -26.78 7.33 6.25
C ALA A 220 -26.94 6.48 4.98
N ASP A 221 -28.17 6.34 4.49
CA ASP A 221 -28.55 5.57 3.31
C ASP A 221 -28.58 6.41 2.02
N THR A 222 -29.00 7.68 2.07
CA THR A 222 -28.99 8.60 0.90
C THR A 222 -27.75 9.49 0.82
N ALA A 223 -27.46 10.02 -0.37
CA ALA A 223 -26.37 10.99 -0.56
C ALA A 223 -26.49 12.21 0.35
N GLU A 224 -27.69 12.78 0.53
CA GLU A 224 -27.90 13.93 1.41
C GLU A 224 -27.55 13.61 2.87
N ARG A 225 -28.02 12.47 3.39
CA ARG A 225 -27.71 12.09 4.78
C ARG A 225 -26.24 11.78 4.97
N LYS A 226 -25.57 11.17 3.98
CA LYS A 226 -24.13 10.93 4.01
C LYS A 226 -23.37 12.27 4.11
N ARG A 227 -23.72 13.24 3.26
CA ARG A 227 -23.12 14.61 3.27
C ARG A 227 -23.36 15.32 4.60
N GLU A 228 -24.58 15.28 5.12
CA GLU A 228 -24.95 15.93 6.38
C GLU A 228 -24.14 15.39 7.56
N ILE A 229 -24.09 14.06 7.73
CA ILE A 229 -23.39 13.43 8.84
C ILE A 229 -21.88 13.64 8.71
N CYS A 230 -21.29 13.47 7.52
CA CYS A 230 -19.86 13.74 7.31
C CYS A 230 -19.51 15.21 7.60
N LYS A 231 -20.34 16.18 7.18
CA LYS A 231 -20.14 17.60 7.48
C LYS A 231 -20.20 17.88 8.98
N ARG A 232 -21.24 17.38 9.66
CA ARG A 232 -21.42 17.53 11.10
C ARG A 232 -20.22 16.96 11.86
N SER A 233 -19.81 15.74 11.52
CA SER A 233 -18.64 15.09 12.13
C SER A 233 -17.35 15.87 11.87
N TYR A 234 -17.14 16.36 10.64
CA TYR A 234 -15.96 17.19 10.30
C TYR A 234 -15.93 18.47 11.13
N ASP A 235 -17.05 19.18 11.25
CA ASP A 235 -17.11 20.42 12.02
C ASP A 235 -16.79 20.20 13.49
N ILE A 236 -17.32 19.13 14.09
CA ILE A 236 -17.03 18.76 15.48
C ILE A 236 -15.54 18.42 15.63
N LEU A 237 -15.01 17.56 14.77
CA LEU A 237 -13.62 17.10 14.86
C LEU A 237 -12.61 18.23 14.63
N VAL A 238 -12.80 19.02 13.58
CA VAL A 238 -11.84 20.05 13.19
C VAL A 238 -12.00 21.33 14.01
N ASN A 239 -13.23 21.85 14.16
CA ASN A 239 -13.44 23.15 14.79
C ASN A 239 -13.50 23.08 16.32
N GLU A 240 -13.98 21.98 16.90
CA GLU A 240 -14.19 21.86 18.35
C GLU A 240 -13.15 20.99 19.05
N VAL A 241 -12.80 19.83 18.48
CA VAL A 241 -11.77 18.92 19.04
C VAL A 241 -10.36 19.35 18.65
N GLY A 242 -10.20 20.03 17.52
CA GLY A 242 -8.89 20.35 16.94
C GLY A 242 -8.16 19.09 16.46
N PHE A 243 -8.91 18.13 15.93
CA PHE A 243 -8.38 16.93 15.30
C PHE A 243 -7.77 17.30 13.92
N PRO A 244 -6.57 16.81 13.56
CA PRO A 244 -5.97 17.09 12.24
C PRO A 244 -6.89 16.58 11.13
N ALA A 245 -7.26 17.45 10.18
CA ALA A 245 -8.20 17.10 9.13
C ALA A 245 -7.65 16.01 8.19
N GLU A 246 -6.33 16.01 7.97
CA GLU A 246 -5.61 15.00 7.21
C GLU A 246 -5.59 13.60 7.86
N ASP A 247 -5.98 13.48 9.13
CA ASP A 247 -6.07 12.19 9.84
C ASP A 247 -7.52 11.67 9.93
N ILE A 248 -8.48 12.36 9.30
CA ILE A 248 -9.90 11.98 9.24
C ILE A 248 -10.17 11.24 7.94
N ILE A 249 -10.67 10.01 8.06
CA ILE A 249 -11.14 9.18 6.95
C ILE A 249 -12.64 9.01 7.11
N PHE A 250 -13.44 9.50 6.16
CA PHE A 250 -14.89 9.23 6.19
C PHE A 250 -15.20 7.89 5.54
N ASP A 251 -16.08 7.11 6.17
CA ASP A 251 -16.77 5.99 5.54
C ASP A 251 -18.26 6.38 5.37
N PRO A 252 -18.68 6.78 4.15
CA PRO A 252 -20.07 7.10 3.86
C PRO A 252 -21.04 5.91 3.89
N ASN A 253 -20.62 4.72 4.36
CA ASN A 253 -21.32 3.43 4.32
C ASN A 253 -21.52 2.91 2.89
N VAL A 254 -20.78 1.85 2.55
CA VAL A 254 -21.05 1.03 1.36
C VAL A 254 -22.13 0.00 1.68
N PHE A 255 -23.27 0.08 0.99
CA PHE A 255 -24.38 -0.88 1.12
C PHE A 255 -24.48 -1.82 -0.08
N ALA A 256 -25.17 -2.94 0.13
CA ALA A 256 -25.42 -3.93 -0.90
C ALA A 256 -26.40 -3.40 -1.96
N VAL A 257 -26.05 -3.60 -3.24
CA VAL A 257 -26.92 -3.32 -4.38
C VAL A 257 -27.51 -4.61 -4.97
N ALA A 258 -28.41 -4.47 -5.94
CA ALA A 258 -29.08 -5.60 -6.61
C ALA A 258 -29.73 -6.56 -5.59
N THR A 259 -30.37 -6.00 -4.57
CA THR A 259 -31.05 -6.76 -3.51
C THR A 259 -32.48 -7.16 -3.90
N GLY A 260 -33.01 -6.61 -4.99
CA GLY A 260 -34.40 -6.74 -5.42
C GLY A 260 -35.37 -5.76 -4.72
N ILE A 261 -34.85 -4.80 -3.96
CA ILE A 261 -35.60 -3.73 -3.29
C ILE A 261 -35.25 -2.42 -4.00
N GLU A 262 -36.25 -1.68 -4.47
CA GLU A 262 -36.06 -0.49 -5.31
C GLU A 262 -35.31 0.63 -4.59
N GLU A 263 -35.60 0.80 -3.29
CA GLU A 263 -34.94 1.77 -2.42
C GLU A 263 -33.42 1.53 -2.32
N HIS A 264 -32.96 0.29 -2.54
CA HIS A 264 -31.54 -0.07 -2.45
C HIS A 264 -30.78 0.14 -3.76
N ASN A 265 -31.47 0.41 -4.87
CA ASN A 265 -30.84 0.54 -6.19
C ASN A 265 -29.86 1.71 -6.25
N ASN A 266 -30.16 2.79 -5.50
CA ASN A 266 -29.37 4.01 -5.55
C ASN A 266 -28.14 4.01 -4.62
N TYR A 267 -28.00 3.02 -3.73
CA TYR A 267 -26.97 3.03 -2.68
C TYR A 267 -25.53 3.20 -3.19
N ALA A 268 -25.16 2.60 -4.32
CA ALA A 268 -23.83 2.79 -4.91
C ALA A 268 -23.64 4.21 -5.45
N VAL A 269 -24.66 4.75 -6.14
CA VAL A 269 -24.66 6.14 -6.63
C VAL A 269 -24.57 7.12 -5.45
N ASP A 270 -25.35 6.90 -4.40
CA ASP A 270 -25.35 7.73 -3.19
C ASP A 270 -23.96 7.79 -2.52
N PHE A 271 -23.26 6.65 -2.46
CA PHE A 271 -21.89 6.60 -1.97
C PHE A 271 -20.91 7.37 -2.89
N ILE A 272 -20.99 7.16 -4.20
CA ILE A 272 -20.10 7.78 -5.20
C ILE A 272 -20.30 9.31 -5.20
N GLU A 273 -21.53 9.77 -5.12
CA GLU A 273 -21.85 11.19 -5.02
C GLU A 273 -21.43 11.82 -3.69
N ALA A 274 -21.63 11.13 -2.58
CA ALA A 274 -21.17 11.59 -1.28
C ALA A 274 -19.64 11.70 -1.23
N THR A 275 -18.93 10.75 -1.86
CA THR A 275 -17.47 10.77 -2.00
C THR A 275 -17.00 12.04 -2.72
N GLY A 276 -17.59 12.34 -3.89
CA GLY A 276 -17.27 13.56 -4.64
C GLY A 276 -17.55 14.83 -3.86
N TRP A 277 -18.66 14.85 -3.11
CA TRP A 277 -19.00 15.98 -2.25
C TRP A 277 -17.99 16.16 -1.10
N ILE A 278 -17.62 15.07 -0.40
CA ILE A 278 -16.64 15.10 0.70
C ILE A 278 -15.31 15.64 0.19
N LYS A 279 -14.78 15.11 -0.92
CA LYS A 279 -13.49 15.56 -1.48
C LYS A 279 -13.48 17.05 -1.83
N GLN A 280 -14.63 17.60 -2.26
CA GLN A 280 -14.75 19.01 -2.62
C GLN A 280 -14.98 19.95 -1.43
N ASN A 281 -15.65 19.48 -0.36
CA ASN A 281 -16.16 20.35 0.71
C ASN A 281 -15.45 20.17 2.05
N LEU A 282 -14.78 19.04 2.28
CA LEU A 282 -14.11 18.69 3.54
C LEU A 282 -12.59 18.60 3.28
N PRO A 283 -11.85 19.73 3.32
CA PRO A 283 -10.45 19.76 2.91
C PRO A 283 -9.58 18.85 3.78
N HIS A 284 -8.62 18.20 3.14
CA HIS A 284 -7.68 17.21 3.68
C HIS A 284 -8.29 15.88 4.14
N ALA A 285 -9.60 15.79 4.34
CA ALA A 285 -10.23 14.52 4.71
C ALA A 285 -10.10 13.50 3.58
N MET A 286 -9.95 12.24 3.99
CA MET A 286 -9.91 11.08 3.11
C MET A 286 -11.26 10.37 3.09
N ILE A 287 -11.44 9.46 2.14
CA ILE A 287 -12.65 8.66 1.97
C ILE A 287 -12.27 7.17 1.84
N SER A 288 -12.95 6.34 2.63
CA SER A 288 -12.85 4.88 2.63
C SER A 288 -14.23 4.22 2.53
N GLY A 289 -14.23 2.90 2.42
CA GLY A 289 -15.44 2.07 2.49
C GLY A 289 -15.13 0.58 2.46
N GLY A 290 -15.98 -0.21 3.12
CA GLY A 290 -16.01 -1.67 3.00
C GLY A 290 -16.50 -2.13 1.63
N VAL A 291 -15.62 -2.23 0.65
CA VAL A 291 -15.98 -2.52 -0.76
C VAL A 291 -16.68 -3.88 -0.90
N SER A 292 -16.29 -4.86 -0.09
CA SER A 292 -16.93 -6.18 -0.09
C SER A 292 -18.43 -6.16 0.22
N ASN A 293 -18.95 -5.10 0.84
CA ASN A 293 -20.37 -4.94 1.15
C ASN A 293 -21.22 -4.68 -0.10
N VAL A 294 -20.69 -4.01 -1.14
CA VAL A 294 -21.50 -3.67 -2.34
C VAL A 294 -22.01 -4.91 -3.06
N SER A 295 -21.26 -6.01 -3.02
CA SER A 295 -21.58 -7.27 -3.70
C SER A 295 -22.17 -8.35 -2.80
N PHE A 296 -22.68 -7.99 -1.61
CA PHE A 296 -23.19 -8.96 -0.63
C PHE A 296 -24.31 -9.86 -1.19
N SER A 297 -25.17 -9.31 -2.07
CA SER A 297 -26.27 -10.03 -2.75
C SER A 297 -25.77 -11.22 -3.61
N PHE A 298 -24.50 -11.23 -4.00
CA PHE A 298 -23.89 -12.24 -4.88
C PHE A 298 -22.90 -13.15 -4.15
N ARG A 299 -22.99 -13.28 -2.82
CA ARG A 299 -22.15 -14.20 -2.02
C ARG A 299 -22.14 -15.61 -2.61
N GLY A 300 -20.93 -16.14 -2.85
CA GLY A 300 -20.72 -17.44 -3.48
C GLY A 300 -20.54 -17.40 -5.01
N ASN A 301 -20.72 -16.24 -5.64
CA ASN A 301 -20.41 -16.00 -7.05
C ASN A 301 -19.23 -15.02 -7.18
N GLU A 302 -18.02 -15.49 -6.86
CA GLU A 302 -16.82 -14.66 -6.80
C GLU A 302 -16.51 -13.91 -8.12
N PRO A 303 -16.64 -14.51 -9.33
CA PRO A 303 -16.41 -13.76 -10.58
C PRO A 303 -17.29 -12.50 -10.72
N VAL A 304 -18.56 -12.61 -10.34
CA VAL A 304 -19.49 -11.46 -10.37
C VAL A 304 -19.15 -10.46 -9.28
N ARG A 305 -18.77 -10.92 -8.08
CA ARG A 305 -18.35 -10.03 -6.99
C ARG A 305 -17.11 -9.23 -7.34
N GLU A 306 -16.09 -9.87 -7.91
CA GLU A 306 -14.85 -9.22 -8.36
C GLU A 306 -15.14 -8.16 -9.44
N ALA A 307 -16.08 -8.43 -10.36
CA ALA A 307 -16.53 -7.46 -11.36
C ALA A 307 -17.25 -6.26 -10.72
N ILE A 308 -18.18 -6.50 -9.78
CA ILE A 308 -18.88 -5.45 -9.02
C ILE A 308 -17.88 -4.56 -8.26
N HIS A 309 -16.89 -5.15 -7.59
CA HIS A 309 -15.85 -4.41 -6.88
C HIS A 309 -15.04 -3.51 -7.82
N SER A 310 -14.60 -4.05 -8.95
CA SER A 310 -13.77 -3.33 -9.92
C SER A 310 -14.52 -2.14 -10.54
N VAL A 311 -15.79 -2.33 -10.97
CA VAL A 311 -16.62 -1.24 -11.51
C VAL A 311 -16.94 -0.20 -10.44
N PHE A 312 -17.33 -0.61 -9.23
CA PHE A 312 -17.60 0.31 -8.13
C PHE A 312 -16.39 1.19 -7.82
N LEU A 313 -15.21 0.57 -7.63
CA LEU A 313 -13.96 1.28 -7.34
C LEU A 313 -13.57 2.23 -8.48
N TYR A 314 -13.71 1.81 -9.74
CA TYR A 314 -13.42 2.66 -10.89
C TYR A 314 -14.19 3.99 -10.84
N HIS A 315 -15.49 3.95 -10.54
CA HIS A 315 -16.32 5.14 -10.44
C HIS A 315 -16.09 5.93 -9.14
N ALA A 316 -15.91 5.26 -8.01
CA ALA A 316 -15.69 5.91 -6.72
C ALA A 316 -14.34 6.65 -6.66
N ILE A 317 -13.27 6.04 -7.20
CA ILE A 317 -11.93 6.65 -7.25
C ILE A 317 -11.92 7.88 -8.16
N LYS A 318 -12.65 7.85 -9.28
CA LYS A 318 -12.84 9.04 -10.13
C LYS A 318 -13.50 10.21 -9.40
N GLN A 319 -14.33 9.94 -8.40
CA GLN A 319 -14.92 10.97 -7.53
C GLN A 319 -14.04 11.34 -6.34
N GLY A 320 -12.86 10.72 -6.18
CA GLY A 320 -11.90 11.06 -5.14
C GLY A 320 -11.87 10.09 -3.94
N MET A 321 -12.39 8.86 -4.07
CA MET A 321 -12.17 7.83 -3.07
C MET A 321 -10.67 7.54 -2.93
N THR A 322 -10.13 7.70 -1.73
CA THR A 322 -8.68 7.64 -1.47
C THR A 322 -8.19 6.26 -1.05
N MET A 323 -9.04 5.48 -0.39
CA MET A 323 -8.69 4.14 0.10
C MET A 323 -9.92 3.24 0.17
N GLY A 324 -9.74 1.93 0.36
CA GLY A 324 -10.86 1.03 0.57
C GLY A 324 -10.44 -0.29 1.22
N ILE A 325 -11.36 -0.85 2.02
CA ILE A 325 -11.21 -2.16 2.64
C ILE A 325 -11.63 -3.20 1.59
N VAL A 326 -10.63 -3.90 1.07
CA VAL A 326 -10.72 -4.77 -0.10
C VAL A 326 -9.97 -6.08 0.12
N ASN A 327 -10.34 -7.09 -0.66
CA ASN A 327 -9.49 -8.25 -0.85
C ASN A 327 -8.41 -7.94 -1.90
N ALA A 328 -7.26 -7.41 -1.46
CA ALA A 328 -6.16 -6.99 -2.34
C ALA A 328 -5.76 -8.03 -3.40
N GLY A 329 -5.85 -9.33 -3.08
CA GLY A 329 -5.48 -10.41 -3.99
C GLY A 329 -6.51 -10.72 -5.09
N GLN A 330 -7.75 -10.25 -4.96
CA GLN A 330 -8.93 -10.63 -5.76
C GLN A 330 -9.65 -9.39 -6.33
N MET A 331 -8.93 -8.57 -7.09
CA MET A 331 -9.53 -7.52 -7.90
C MET A 331 -9.39 -7.85 -9.39
N ALA A 332 -10.49 -7.75 -10.13
CA ALA A 332 -10.49 -7.84 -11.58
C ALA A 332 -9.98 -6.53 -12.19
N ILE A 333 -9.26 -6.61 -13.32
CA ILE A 333 -8.90 -5.43 -14.11
C ILE A 333 -10.16 -4.99 -14.85
N TYR A 334 -10.51 -3.70 -14.72
CA TYR A 334 -11.79 -3.19 -15.23
C TYR A 334 -12.00 -3.45 -16.74
N ASP A 335 -10.94 -3.31 -17.55
CA ASP A 335 -11.01 -3.54 -19.00
C ASP A 335 -11.13 -5.03 -19.38
N ASP A 336 -10.73 -5.93 -18.49
CA ASP A 336 -10.76 -7.37 -18.72
C ASP A 336 -12.08 -8.03 -18.35
N ILE A 337 -12.99 -7.28 -17.72
CA ILE A 337 -14.33 -7.78 -17.39
C ILE A 337 -15.07 -8.02 -18.71
N PRO A 338 -15.65 -9.22 -18.93
CA PRO A 338 -16.44 -9.52 -20.12
C PRO A 338 -17.51 -8.44 -20.35
N THR A 339 -17.63 -7.94 -21.59
CA THR A 339 -18.47 -6.79 -21.92
C THR A 339 -19.91 -6.92 -21.39
N GLU A 340 -20.55 -8.08 -21.58
CA GLU A 340 -21.92 -8.33 -21.10
C GLU A 340 -22.04 -8.21 -19.57
N LEU A 341 -21.06 -8.75 -18.83
CA LEU A 341 -21.02 -8.65 -17.37
C LEU A 341 -20.70 -7.23 -16.92
N LYS A 342 -19.75 -6.56 -17.57
CA LYS A 342 -19.36 -5.18 -17.24
C LYS A 342 -20.55 -4.23 -17.40
N GLU A 343 -21.23 -4.28 -18.54
CA GLU A 343 -22.40 -3.44 -18.80
C GLU A 343 -23.53 -3.70 -17.79
N ALA A 344 -23.82 -4.97 -17.46
CA ALA A 344 -24.84 -5.29 -16.47
C ALA A 344 -24.47 -4.80 -15.05
N VAL A 345 -23.18 -4.87 -14.69
CA VAL A 345 -22.68 -4.35 -13.41
C VAL A 345 -22.71 -2.82 -13.39
N GLU A 346 -22.33 -2.15 -14.47
CA GLU A 346 -22.39 -0.69 -14.59
C GLU A 346 -23.83 -0.18 -14.48
N ASP A 347 -24.78 -0.85 -15.14
CA ASP A 347 -26.20 -0.54 -15.03
C ASP A 347 -26.66 -0.55 -13.56
N VAL A 348 -26.23 -1.55 -12.78
CA VAL A 348 -26.56 -1.65 -11.35
C VAL A 348 -25.82 -0.62 -10.49
N ILE A 349 -24.51 -0.45 -10.67
CA ILE A 349 -23.68 0.45 -9.86
C ILE A 349 -24.06 1.93 -10.08
N LEU A 350 -24.40 2.29 -11.32
CA LEU A 350 -24.77 3.65 -11.69
C LEU A 350 -26.28 3.90 -11.63
N ASN A 351 -27.06 2.89 -11.21
CA ASN A 351 -28.52 2.94 -11.18
C ASN A 351 -29.14 3.36 -12.54
N GLN A 352 -28.65 2.79 -13.63
CA GLN A 352 -29.08 3.05 -15.00
C GLN A 352 -29.93 1.91 -15.55
N ASN A 353 -30.68 2.17 -16.62
CA ASN A 353 -31.42 1.14 -17.35
C ASN A 353 -32.40 0.31 -16.50
N GLN A 354 -33.00 0.92 -15.47
CA GLN A 354 -33.92 0.23 -14.53
C GLN A 354 -35.28 -0.17 -15.14
N GLY A 355 -35.61 0.33 -16.33
CA GLY A 355 -36.88 0.05 -17.00
C GLY A 355 -38.10 0.60 -16.25
N GLU A 356 -39.30 0.21 -16.68
CA GLU A 356 -40.55 0.62 -16.03
C GLU A 356 -40.78 -0.06 -14.67
N SER A 357 -40.15 -1.23 -14.45
CA SER A 357 -40.26 -2.00 -13.19
C SER A 357 -39.37 -1.47 -12.07
N GLY A 358 -38.43 -0.57 -12.38
CA GLY A 358 -37.41 -0.14 -11.42
C GLY A 358 -36.36 -1.21 -11.09
N GLN A 359 -36.35 -2.35 -11.78
CA GLN A 359 -35.49 -3.51 -11.45
C GLN A 359 -34.80 -4.16 -12.65
N ALA A 360 -34.97 -3.64 -13.87
CA ALA A 360 -34.46 -4.30 -15.07
C ALA A 360 -32.93 -4.49 -15.08
N ALA A 361 -32.18 -3.56 -14.47
CA ALA A 361 -30.73 -3.71 -14.32
C ALA A 361 -30.36 -4.85 -13.36
N THR A 362 -31.05 -4.95 -12.22
CA THR A 362 -30.90 -6.03 -11.25
C THR A 362 -31.24 -7.38 -11.88
N GLU A 363 -32.37 -7.47 -12.59
CA GLU A 363 -32.82 -8.68 -13.29
C GLU A 363 -31.78 -9.13 -14.33
N LYS A 364 -31.30 -8.21 -15.17
CA LYS A 364 -30.25 -8.47 -16.16
C LYS A 364 -28.96 -8.96 -15.51
N LEU A 365 -28.51 -8.32 -14.42
CA LEU A 365 -27.31 -8.76 -13.71
C LEU A 365 -27.49 -10.16 -13.10
N LEU A 366 -28.67 -10.49 -12.56
CA LEU A 366 -28.97 -11.83 -12.06
C LEU A 366 -28.93 -12.87 -13.20
N GLU A 367 -29.51 -12.58 -14.35
CA GLU A 367 -29.47 -13.46 -15.53
C GLU A 367 -28.04 -13.72 -16.02
N VAL A 368 -27.22 -12.66 -16.11
CA VAL A 368 -25.81 -12.79 -16.48
C VAL A 368 -25.05 -13.56 -15.40
N ALA A 369 -25.32 -13.29 -14.12
CA ALA A 369 -24.65 -13.94 -12.99
C ALA A 369 -24.88 -15.46 -12.94
N GLU A 370 -26.03 -15.96 -13.39
CA GLU A 370 -26.29 -17.41 -13.49
C GLU A 370 -25.28 -18.11 -14.40
N LYS A 371 -24.77 -17.44 -15.46
CA LYS A 371 -23.74 -18.00 -16.35
C LYS A 371 -22.40 -18.26 -15.63
N TYR A 372 -22.16 -17.58 -14.52
CA TYR A 372 -20.93 -17.68 -13.71
C TYR A 372 -21.11 -18.51 -12.44
N ARG A 373 -22.33 -18.98 -12.16
CA ARG A 373 -22.66 -19.75 -10.96
C ARG A 373 -21.99 -21.13 -11.02
N GLY A 374 -21.24 -21.49 -9.98
CA GLY A 374 -20.53 -22.78 -9.91
C GLY A 374 -19.13 -22.80 -10.53
N GLN A 375 -18.64 -21.70 -11.12
CA GLN A 375 -17.23 -21.55 -11.47
C GLN A 375 -16.33 -21.23 -10.26
N GLY A 376 -16.93 -21.14 -9.07
CA GLY A 376 -16.22 -20.93 -7.80
C GLY A 376 -15.53 -22.21 -7.31
N GLY A 377 -14.21 -22.28 -7.48
CA GLY A 377 -13.34 -23.10 -6.62
C GLY A 377 -12.50 -24.20 -7.28
N ALA A 378 -12.63 -24.47 -8.59
CA ALA A 378 -11.81 -25.49 -9.26
C ALA A 378 -11.55 -25.25 -10.75
N THR A 379 -11.96 -24.11 -11.32
CA THR A 379 -11.69 -23.74 -12.72
C THR A 379 -10.54 -22.73 -12.86
N LYS A 380 -9.71 -22.56 -11.82
CA LYS A 380 -8.63 -21.57 -11.78
C LYS A 380 -7.33 -21.95 -12.51
N GLU A 381 -7.25 -23.09 -13.19
CA GLU A 381 -6.07 -23.45 -14.00
C GLU A 381 -6.36 -24.02 -15.40
N ALA A 382 -7.61 -24.38 -15.74
CA ALA A 382 -7.90 -25.11 -16.97
C ALA A 382 -8.62 -24.31 -18.07
N GLU A 383 -9.24 -23.16 -17.79
CA GLU A 383 -10.09 -22.46 -18.76
C GLU A 383 -9.52 -21.09 -19.15
N ASN A 384 -8.49 -21.14 -19.97
CA ASN A 384 -8.55 -20.76 -21.40
C ASN A 384 -7.12 -20.43 -21.84
N LEU A 385 -6.32 -21.47 -22.09
CA LEU A 385 -4.96 -21.33 -22.64
C LEU A 385 -4.97 -20.82 -24.09
N GLU A 386 -6.06 -20.25 -24.60
CA GLU A 386 -6.12 -19.62 -25.93
C GLU A 386 -5.04 -18.56 -26.10
N TRP A 387 -4.74 -17.77 -25.06
CA TRP A 387 -3.63 -16.82 -25.08
C TRP A 387 -2.27 -17.52 -25.32
N ARG A 388 -2.14 -18.81 -24.98
CA ARG A 388 -0.92 -19.58 -25.28
C ARG A 388 -0.70 -19.83 -26.77
N ASN A 389 -1.74 -19.72 -27.59
CA ASN A 389 -1.66 -19.86 -29.03
C ASN A 389 -1.15 -18.59 -29.74
N GLU A 390 -1.06 -17.47 -29.01
CA GLU A 390 -0.51 -16.21 -29.51
C GLU A 390 1.02 -16.24 -29.64
N SER A 391 1.59 -15.19 -30.23
CA SER A 391 3.05 -15.02 -30.33
C SER A 391 3.69 -14.91 -28.94
N VAL A 392 4.99 -15.24 -28.84
CA VAL A 392 5.69 -15.22 -27.55
C VAL A 392 5.68 -13.81 -26.91
N GLU A 393 5.74 -12.77 -27.74
CA GLU A 393 5.65 -11.37 -27.30
C GLU A 393 4.29 -11.10 -26.66
N LYS A 394 3.21 -11.55 -27.28
CA LYS A 394 1.85 -11.41 -26.73
C LYS A 394 1.61 -12.26 -25.50
N ARG A 395 2.26 -13.41 -25.39
CA ARG A 395 2.22 -14.26 -24.19
C ARG A 395 2.95 -13.62 -23.01
N LEU A 396 4.11 -13.01 -23.25
CA LEU A 396 4.85 -12.25 -22.23
C LEU A 396 4.06 -11.02 -21.77
N GLU A 397 3.49 -10.26 -22.71
CA GLU A 397 2.60 -9.13 -22.42
C GLU A 397 1.40 -9.58 -21.56
N TYR A 398 0.71 -10.66 -21.97
CA TYR A 398 -0.42 -11.22 -21.24
C TYR A 398 -0.02 -11.67 -19.83
N ALA A 399 1.09 -12.40 -19.70
CA ALA A 399 1.59 -12.86 -18.41
C ALA A 399 1.93 -11.70 -17.46
N LEU A 400 2.50 -10.61 -17.98
CA LEU A 400 2.77 -9.40 -17.22
C LEU A 400 1.48 -8.72 -16.76
N VAL A 401 0.54 -8.46 -17.67
CA VAL A 401 -0.74 -7.79 -17.34
C VAL A 401 -1.56 -8.61 -16.34
N LYS A 402 -1.58 -9.94 -16.47
CA LYS A 402 -2.34 -10.84 -15.57
C LYS A 402 -1.57 -11.27 -14.32
N GLY A 403 -0.27 -10.99 -14.25
CA GLY A 403 0.57 -11.42 -13.13
C GLY A 403 0.78 -12.94 -13.05
N ILE A 404 0.90 -13.62 -14.19
CA ILE A 404 1.06 -15.08 -14.29
C ILE A 404 2.55 -15.47 -14.31
N THR A 405 2.99 -16.22 -13.30
CA THR A 405 4.39 -16.68 -13.17
C THR A 405 4.64 -18.08 -13.75
N THR A 406 3.60 -18.85 -14.04
CA THR A 406 3.71 -20.29 -14.33
C THR A 406 4.49 -20.63 -15.61
N TYR A 407 4.35 -19.83 -16.68
CA TYR A 407 4.95 -20.10 -17.99
C TYR A 407 6.11 -19.16 -18.35
N ILE A 408 6.45 -18.24 -17.43
CA ILE A 408 7.31 -17.10 -17.76
C ILE A 408 8.72 -17.54 -18.15
N ASP A 409 9.28 -18.55 -17.49
CA ASP A 409 10.58 -19.12 -17.81
C ASP A 409 10.63 -19.66 -19.25
N GLN A 410 9.59 -20.42 -19.64
CA GLN A 410 9.47 -21.00 -20.97
C GLN A 410 9.30 -19.94 -22.07
N ASP A 411 8.41 -18.97 -21.84
CA ASP A 411 8.17 -17.89 -22.82
C ASP A 411 9.37 -16.97 -22.95
N THR A 412 10.04 -16.69 -21.84
CA THR A 412 11.25 -15.86 -21.82
C THR A 412 12.37 -16.54 -22.60
N GLU A 413 12.55 -17.86 -22.45
CA GLU A 413 13.51 -18.62 -23.25
C GLU A 413 13.17 -18.63 -24.74
N GLU A 414 11.89 -18.82 -25.10
CA GLU A 414 11.47 -18.77 -26.51
C GLU A 414 11.72 -17.38 -27.11
N ALA A 415 11.42 -16.30 -26.39
CA ALA A 415 11.69 -14.94 -26.82
C ALA A 415 13.20 -14.68 -26.93
N ARG A 416 14.00 -15.21 -26.00
CA ARG A 416 15.47 -15.11 -26.03
C ARG A 416 16.06 -15.77 -27.27
N LEU A 417 15.58 -16.96 -27.64
CA LEU A 417 16.04 -17.67 -28.83
C LEU A 417 15.65 -16.99 -30.15
N LYS A 418 14.57 -16.20 -30.16
CA LYS A 418 14.16 -15.39 -31.33
C LYS A 418 14.85 -14.03 -31.39
N SER A 419 15.37 -13.55 -30.26
CA SER A 419 16.02 -12.25 -30.13
C SER A 419 17.49 -12.31 -30.52
N LYS A 420 18.09 -11.17 -30.91
CA LYS A 420 19.52 -11.10 -31.25
C LYS A 420 20.39 -11.11 -30.01
N ARG A 421 19.92 -10.46 -28.94
CA ARG A 421 20.53 -10.42 -27.62
C ARG A 421 19.46 -10.73 -26.58
N PRO A 422 19.78 -11.44 -25.48
CA PRO A 422 18.85 -11.64 -24.38
C PRO A 422 18.28 -10.33 -23.81
N LEU A 423 19.05 -9.23 -23.87
CA LEU A 423 18.60 -7.90 -23.49
C LEU A 423 17.43 -7.38 -24.34
N ASP A 424 17.34 -7.75 -25.61
CA ASP A 424 16.26 -7.30 -26.50
C ASP A 424 14.89 -7.84 -26.04
N VAL A 425 14.86 -8.94 -25.27
CA VAL A 425 13.64 -9.47 -24.63
C VAL A 425 13.15 -8.54 -23.52
N ILE A 426 14.09 -7.95 -22.77
CA ILE A 426 13.79 -6.97 -21.72
C ILE A 426 13.29 -5.68 -22.37
N GLU A 427 14.06 -5.10 -23.28
CA GLU A 427 13.76 -3.82 -23.92
C GLU A 427 12.55 -3.86 -24.87
N GLY A 428 12.19 -5.05 -25.38
CA GLY A 428 11.02 -5.27 -26.24
C GLY A 428 9.82 -5.81 -25.46
N PRO A 429 9.48 -7.11 -25.60
CA PRO A 429 8.20 -7.64 -25.16
C PRO A 429 7.91 -7.47 -23.65
N LEU A 430 8.94 -7.51 -22.80
CA LEU A 430 8.75 -7.30 -21.36
C LEU A 430 8.46 -5.82 -21.02
N MET A 431 9.19 -4.86 -21.60
CA MET A 431 8.91 -3.44 -21.43
C MET A 431 7.59 -3.01 -22.08
N ASP A 432 7.24 -3.56 -23.25
CA ASP A 432 5.94 -3.32 -23.88
C ASP A 432 4.78 -3.76 -22.97
N GLY A 433 4.89 -4.94 -22.34
CA GLY A 433 3.92 -5.39 -21.34
C GLY A 433 3.86 -4.47 -20.11
N MET A 434 5.01 -4.00 -19.62
CA MET A 434 5.06 -3.05 -18.50
C MET A 434 4.47 -1.68 -18.85
N ASN A 435 4.58 -1.23 -20.10
CA ASN A 435 3.92 0.01 -20.57
C ASN A 435 2.39 -0.13 -20.50
N VAL A 436 1.84 -1.28 -20.93
CA VAL A 436 0.39 -1.56 -20.82
C VAL A 436 -0.05 -1.57 -19.35
N VAL A 437 0.73 -2.18 -18.46
CA VAL A 437 0.49 -2.14 -17.00
C VAL A 437 0.48 -0.70 -16.49
N GLY A 438 1.43 0.13 -16.94
CA GLY A 438 1.51 1.56 -16.62
C GLY A 438 0.29 2.35 -17.08
N ASP A 439 -0.18 2.13 -18.31
CA ASP A 439 -1.37 2.79 -18.86
C ASP A 439 -2.65 2.40 -18.11
N LEU A 440 -2.81 1.11 -17.79
CA LEU A 440 -3.96 0.61 -17.03
C LEU A 440 -3.95 1.16 -15.59
N PHE A 441 -2.78 1.25 -14.97
CA PHE A 441 -2.62 1.80 -13.63
C PHE A 441 -2.87 3.31 -13.59
N GLY A 442 -2.27 4.07 -14.52
CA GLY A 442 -2.45 5.52 -14.63
C GLY A 442 -3.88 5.94 -14.99
N SER A 443 -4.64 5.08 -15.67
CA SER A 443 -6.07 5.30 -15.96
C SER A 443 -7.02 4.81 -14.87
N GLY A 444 -6.49 4.28 -13.75
CA GLY A 444 -7.28 3.77 -12.61
C GLY A 444 -8.03 2.47 -12.90
N LYS A 445 -7.68 1.75 -13.97
CA LYS A 445 -8.30 0.48 -14.38
C LYS A 445 -7.61 -0.76 -13.83
N MET A 446 -6.38 -0.57 -13.35
CA MET A 446 -5.57 -1.53 -12.62
C MET A 446 -5.17 -0.92 -11.28
N PHE A 447 -5.08 -1.75 -10.24
CA PHE A 447 -4.75 -1.34 -8.87
C PHE A 447 -3.36 -1.81 -8.46
N LEU A 448 -2.78 -1.18 -7.44
CA LEU A 448 -1.42 -1.47 -6.97
C LEU A 448 -1.16 -2.97 -6.71
N PRO A 449 -2.05 -3.74 -6.07
CA PRO A 449 -1.95 -5.20 -5.99
C PRO A 449 -1.65 -5.94 -7.30
N GLN A 450 -2.31 -5.52 -8.39
CA GLN A 450 -2.14 -6.12 -9.70
C GLN A 450 -0.78 -5.73 -10.28
N VAL A 451 -0.37 -4.48 -10.12
CA VAL A 451 0.96 -3.99 -10.53
C VAL A 451 2.09 -4.74 -9.80
N VAL A 452 1.92 -5.02 -8.51
CA VAL A 452 2.89 -5.82 -7.72
C VAL A 452 3.01 -7.25 -8.29
N LYS A 453 1.91 -7.87 -8.71
CA LYS A 453 1.95 -9.17 -9.40
C LYS A 453 2.69 -9.08 -10.74
N SER A 454 2.43 -8.04 -11.54
CA SER A 454 3.16 -7.79 -12.80
C SER A 454 4.66 -7.62 -12.57
N ALA A 455 5.05 -6.88 -11.52
CA ALA A 455 6.45 -6.68 -11.14
C ALA A 455 7.14 -8.00 -10.75
N ARG A 456 6.42 -8.94 -10.12
CA ARG A 456 6.96 -10.28 -9.83
C ARG A 456 7.23 -11.08 -11.09
N VAL A 457 6.31 -11.04 -12.08
CA VAL A 457 6.51 -11.70 -13.38
C VAL A 457 7.72 -11.11 -14.10
N MET A 458 7.84 -9.78 -14.12
CA MET A 458 9.01 -9.07 -14.67
C MET A 458 10.31 -9.52 -14.00
N LYS A 459 10.33 -9.55 -12.66
CA LYS A 459 11.51 -9.98 -11.89
C LYS A 459 11.91 -11.43 -12.21
N GLN A 460 10.95 -12.33 -12.35
CA GLN A 460 11.23 -13.73 -12.70
C GLN A 460 11.79 -13.87 -14.12
N ALA A 461 11.20 -13.17 -15.10
CA ALA A 461 11.70 -13.16 -16.48
C ALA A 461 13.13 -12.61 -16.58
N VAL A 462 13.42 -11.49 -15.90
CA VAL A 462 14.78 -10.92 -15.85
C VAL A 462 15.76 -11.88 -15.18
N ALA A 463 15.37 -12.52 -14.07
CA ALA A 463 16.20 -13.52 -13.40
C ALA A 463 16.54 -14.71 -14.31
N TRP A 464 15.61 -15.11 -15.18
CA TRP A 464 15.83 -16.16 -16.18
C TRP A 464 16.85 -15.74 -17.25
N LEU A 465 16.81 -14.48 -17.70
CA LEU A 465 17.72 -13.97 -18.74
C LEU A 465 19.13 -13.71 -18.21
N ASN A 466 19.29 -13.39 -16.92
CA ASN A 466 20.56 -12.99 -16.32
C ASN A 466 21.75 -13.91 -16.70
N PRO A 467 21.69 -15.25 -16.56
CA PRO A 467 22.81 -16.13 -16.90
C PRO A 467 23.25 -16.02 -18.38
N TYR A 468 22.29 -15.78 -19.29
CA TYR A 468 22.57 -15.66 -20.72
C TYR A 468 23.15 -14.30 -21.07
N ILE A 469 22.67 -13.25 -20.41
CA ILE A 469 23.25 -11.92 -20.61
C ILE A 469 24.69 -11.89 -20.09
N GLU A 470 24.97 -12.57 -18.98
CA GLU A 470 26.34 -12.73 -18.48
C GLU A 470 27.25 -13.56 -19.39
N ALA A 471 26.71 -14.58 -20.06
CA ALA A 471 27.49 -15.41 -20.99
C ALA A 471 27.90 -14.67 -22.29
N GLU A 472 27.20 -13.59 -22.66
CA GLU A 472 27.59 -12.71 -23.78
C GLU A 472 28.73 -11.75 -23.41
N LYS A 473 29.16 -11.69 -22.14
CA LYS A 473 30.33 -10.91 -21.72
C LYS A 473 31.56 -11.44 -22.47
N THR A 474 32.12 -10.61 -23.35
CA THR A 474 33.34 -10.96 -24.08
C THR A 474 34.53 -10.72 -23.16
N GLU A 475 35.29 -11.76 -22.81
CA GLU A 475 36.54 -11.60 -22.06
C GLU A 475 37.55 -10.80 -22.90
N GLY A 476 37.83 -9.59 -22.46
CA GLY A 476 38.80 -8.66 -23.03
C GLY A 476 39.20 -7.61 -22.01
N GLN A 477 40.26 -6.82 -22.29
CA GLN A 477 40.65 -5.70 -21.42
C GLN A 477 39.46 -4.75 -21.21
N SER A 478 39.09 -4.58 -19.95
CA SER A 478 38.03 -3.68 -19.49
C SER A 478 38.21 -2.26 -20.05
N LYS A 479 37.11 -1.69 -20.56
CA LYS A 479 37.01 -0.31 -21.06
C LYS A 479 36.92 0.72 -19.93
N GLY A 480 36.83 0.28 -18.68
CA GLY A 480 36.67 1.09 -17.49
C GLY A 480 35.83 0.36 -16.44
N LYS A 481 35.92 0.79 -15.18
CA LYS A 481 35.19 0.21 -14.05
C LYS A 481 34.03 1.12 -13.64
N VAL A 482 32.83 0.57 -13.54
CA VAL A 482 31.61 1.30 -13.17
C VAL A 482 31.06 0.77 -11.85
N LEU A 483 30.88 1.67 -10.89
CA LEU A 483 30.18 1.36 -9.65
C LEU A 483 28.68 1.59 -9.83
N MET A 484 27.85 0.63 -9.43
CA MET A 484 26.39 0.71 -9.49
C MET A 484 25.81 0.54 -8.07
N ALA A 485 24.88 1.42 -7.68
CA ALA A 485 24.18 1.33 -6.38
C ALA A 485 22.78 1.94 -6.47
N THR A 486 21.83 1.49 -5.64
CA THR A 486 20.65 2.33 -5.36
C THR A 486 20.97 3.25 -4.18
N VAL A 487 20.47 4.47 -4.23
CA VAL A 487 20.71 5.46 -3.18
C VAL A 487 20.03 5.06 -1.87
N LYS A 488 20.54 5.56 -0.74
CA LYS A 488 19.94 5.34 0.58
C LYS A 488 18.45 5.71 0.56
N GLY A 489 17.62 4.78 1.02
CA GLY A 489 16.16 4.95 1.06
C GLY A 489 15.44 4.45 -0.20
N ASP A 490 16.17 4.00 -1.23
CA ASP A 490 15.57 3.41 -2.42
C ASP A 490 15.92 1.92 -2.54
N VAL A 491 14.90 1.10 -2.80
CA VAL A 491 14.99 -0.36 -2.97
C VAL A 491 14.83 -0.80 -4.42
N HIS A 492 14.48 0.11 -5.33
CA HIS A 492 14.20 -0.22 -6.72
C HIS A 492 15.52 -0.44 -7.49
N ASP A 493 15.79 -1.69 -7.85
CA ASP A 493 17.09 -2.11 -8.39
C ASP A 493 17.04 -2.72 -9.79
N ILE A 494 15.84 -2.91 -10.36
CA ILE A 494 15.66 -3.53 -11.68
C ILE A 494 16.41 -2.72 -12.75
N GLY A 495 16.20 -1.40 -12.80
CA GLY A 495 16.90 -0.52 -13.75
C GLY A 495 18.42 -0.53 -13.54
N LYS A 496 18.87 -0.47 -12.27
CA LYS A 496 20.30 -0.60 -11.91
C LYS A 496 20.90 -1.89 -12.45
N ASN A 497 20.23 -3.02 -12.20
CA ASN A 497 20.70 -4.35 -12.57
C ASN A 497 20.77 -4.48 -14.10
N ILE A 498 19.75 -4.00 -14.82
CA ILE A 498 19.75 -3.97 -16.29
C ILE A 498 20.94 -3.14 -16.78
N VAL A 499 21.08 -1.88 -16.35
CA VAL A 499 22.17 -1.00 -16.79
C VAL A 499 23.55 -1.60 -16.48
N GLY A 500 23.73 -2.14 -15.27
CA GLY A 500 24.98 -2.80 -14.88
C GLY A 500 25.31 -3.97 -15.81
N VAL A 501 24.33 -4.82 -16.09
CA VAL A 501 24.47 -5.94 -17.02
C VAL A 501 24.78 -5.45 -18.45
N VAL A 502 24.09 -4.42 -18.97
CA VAL A 502 24.36 -3.83 -20.29
C VAL A 502 25.78 -3.29 -20.39
N LEU A 503 26.23 -2.55 -19.39
CA LEU A 503 27.60 -2.00 -19.35
C LEU A 503 28.63 -3.15 -19.30
N GLY A 504 28.36 -4.19 -18.52
CA GLY A 504 29.17 -5.42 -18.49
C GLY A 504 29.32 -6.07 -19.86
N CYS A 505 28.22 -6.24 -20.60
CA CYS A 505 28.25 -6.76 -21.98
C CYS A 505 29.02 -5.84 -22.95
N ASN A 506 29.11 -4.55 -22.67
CA ASN A 506 29.86 -3.58 -23.48
C ASN A 506 31.35 -3.50 -23.09
N GLY A 507 31.81 -4.35 -22.19
CA GLY A 507 33.22 -4.50 -21.80
C GLY A 507 33.66 -3.59 -20.65
N TYR A 508 32.74 -3.18 -19.77
CA TYR A 508 33.07 -2.47 -18.51
C TYR A 508 33.09 -3.45 -17.33
N ASP A 509 33.96 -3.22 -16.35
CA ASP A 509 33.95 -3.96 -15.08
C ASP A 509 32.91 -3.35 -14.14
N ILE A 510 32.01 -4.16 -13.58
CA ILE A 510 30.91 -3.65 -12.74
C ILE A 510 31.15 -3.97 -11.27
N VAL A 511 31.09 -2.95 -10.43
CA VAL A 511 31.08 -3.08 -8.96
C VAL A 511 29.68 -2.73 -8.47
N ASP A 512 28.87 -3.73 -8.17
CA ASP A 512 27.51 -3.52 -7.70
C ASP A 512 27.45 -3.55 -6.16
N LEU A 513 27.06 -2.43 -5.56
CA LEU A 513 26.92 -2.30 -4.11
C LEU A 513 25.53 -2.71 -3.58
N GLY A 514 24.61 -3.08 -4.46
CA GLY A 514 23.25 -3.48 -4.11
C GLY A 514 22.34 -2.28 -3.86
N VAL A 515 21.41 -2.45 -2.91
CA VAL A 515 20.34 -1.48 -2.64
C VAL A 515 20.52 -0.71 -1.33
N MET A 516 19.85 0.44 -1.21
CA MET A 516 19.84 1.31 -0.03
C MET A 516 21.22 1.73 0.46
N VAL A 517 22.13 2.03 -0.47
CA VAL A 517 23.54 2.22 -0.14
C VAL A 517 23.80 3.66 0.32
N PRO A 518 24.39 3.88 1.52
CA PRO A 518 24.77 5.21 1.98
C PRO A 518 25.79 5.88 1.05
N CYS A 519 25.68 7.19 0.85
CA CYS A 519 26.57 7.99 0.00
C CYS A 519 28.06 7.78 0.37
N GLU A 520 28.39 7.74 1.65
CA GLU A 520 29.76 7.51 2.12
C GLU A 520 30.33 6.18 1.64
N LYS A 521 29.54 5.09 1.72
CA LYS A 521 29.95 3.77 1.25
C LYS A 521 30.15 3.75 -0.27
N ILE A 522 29.27 4.41 -1.02
CA ILE A 522 29.38 4.56 -2.48
C ILE A 522 30.69 5.27 -2.85
N LEU A 523 30.98 6.41 -2.21
CA LEU A 523 32.18 7.20 -2.48
C LEU A 523 33.45 6.45 -2.07
N GLN A 524 33.45 5.80 -0.91
CA GLN A 524 34.60 5.05 -0.43
C GLN A 524 34.91 3.86 -1.35
N THR A 525 33.90 3.06 -1.72
CA THR A 525 34.11 1.95 -2.67
C THR A 525 34.56 2.46 -4.03
N ALA A 526 34.03 3.58 -4.53
CA ALA A 526 34.47 4.14 -5.81
C ALA A 526 35.97 4.51 -5.79
N ILE A 527 36.48 5.02 -4.66
CA ILE A 527 37.90 5.31 -4.45
C ILE A 527 38.72 4.02 -4.34
N ASP A 528 38.30 3.09 -3.49
CA ASP A 528 39.03 1.85 -3.19
C ASP A 528 39.17 0.96 -4.44
N GLU A 529 38.07 0.83 -5.19
CA GLU A 529 38.02 0.04 -6.41
C GLU A 529 38.53 0.79 -7.65
N LYS A 530 38.82 2.10 -7.50
CA LYS A 530 39.24 3.00 -8.59
C LYS A 530 38.24 2.98 -9.76
N CYS A 531 36.97 3.18 -9.45
CA CYS A 531 35.91 3.24 -10.44
C CYS A 531 36.02 4.52 -11.28
N ASP A 532 35.82 4.40 -12.59
CA ASP A 532 35.81 5.50 -13.55
C ASP A 532 34.46 6.22 -13.60
N ILE A 533 33.36 5.49 -13.33
CA ILE A 533 31.98 5.99 -13.37
C ILE A 533 31.23 5.50 -12.14
N ILE A 534 30.37 6.36 -11.57
CA ILE A 534 29.40 6.00 -10.53
C ILE A 534 28.00 6.15 -11.13
N GLY A 535 27.26 5.04 -11.23
CA GLY A 535 25.86 4.99 -11.64
C GLY A 535 24.96 4.78 -10.43
N LEU A 536 24.02 5.70 -10.22
CA LEU A 536 23.09 5.66 -9.09
C LEU A 536 21.66 5.49 -9.60
N SER A 537 20.95 4.54 -9.01
CA SER A 537 19.51 4.38 -9.20
C SER A 537 18.77 5.03 -8.04
N GLY A 538 17.78 5.87 -8.38
CA GLY A 538 16.95 6.63 -7.47
C GLY A 538 15.60 6.88 -8.13
N LEU A 539 14.51 6.54 -7.45
CA LEU A 539 13.17 6.99 -7.83
C LEU A 539 13.06 8.49 -7.49
N ILE A 540 12.90 9.33 -8.52
CA ILE A 540 12.82 10.80 -8.39
C ILE A 540 11.49 11.20 -7.76
#